data_AF-A0A7K4H977-F1
#
_entry.id   AF-A0A7K4H977-F1
#
_cell.length_a   1.000
_cell.length_b   1.000
_cell.length_c   1.000
_cell.angle_alpha   90.00
_cell.angle_beta   90.00
_cell.angle_gamma   90.00
#
_symmetry.space_group_name_H-M   'P 1'
#
loop_
_entity.id
_entity.type
_entity.pdbx_description
1 polymer ?
#
loop_
_entity_poly.entity_id
_entity_poly.type
_entity_poly.pdbx_seq_one_letter_code
_entity_poly.pdbx_strand_id
1 'polypeptide(L)'
;MDSKRLKGIIICKESGEYLLDLILDTKINPVLLSSFVGALGLFGENLGRIKEINIKGLDVEMIVVYKYNLIFVAILDKEFAKHNIREEAEKSLDMFYSLYRREIDENCNEVSQFTSFKNILFTQIEEYFNKIKDSQKDLEIGDFGFFTDAIKKLRTNSTN
;
A
#
# COMPACT_ATOMS: atom_id res chain seq x y z
N MET A 1 8.99 5.44 -13.84
CA MET A 1 8.78 4.67 -12.60
C MET A 1 7.86 5.47 -11.69
N ASP A 2 6.56 5.15 -11.68
CA ASP A 2 5.59 5.69 -10.69
C ASP A 2 5.76 5.09 -9.30
N SER A 3 6.61 4.08 -9.14
CA SER A 3 7.05 3.55 -7.84
C SER A 3 7.69 4.60 -6.93
N LYS A 4 8.08 5.77 -7.46
CA LYS A 4 8.51 6.94 -6.66
C LYS A 4 7.45 7.44 -5.67
N ARG A 5 6.17 7.09 -5.91
CA ARG A 5 5.04 7.46 -5.03
C ARG A 5 4.83 6.49 -3.87
N LEU A 6 5.41 5.29 -3.93
CA LEU A 6 5.53 4.40 -2.77
C LEU A 6 6.84 4.73 -2.05
N LYS A 7 6.76 5.11 -0.77
CA LYS A 7 7.93 5.43 0.05
C LYS A 7 8.45 4.21 0.80
N GLY A 8 7.56 3.28 1.12
CA GLY A 8 7.98 2.00 1.67
C GLY A 8 6.81 1.14 2.10
N ILE A 9 7.15 -0.09 2.42
CA ILE A 9 6.24 -1.06 3.01
C ILE A 9 6.89 -1.63 4.26
N ILE A 10 6.09 -1.88 5.29
CA ILE A 10 6.52 -2.55 6.52
C ILE A 10 5.54 -3.67 6.84
N ILE A 11 6.08 -4.80 7.28
CA ILE A 11 5.33 -5.88 7.92
C ILE A 11 5.86 -6.02 9.35
N CYS A 12 4.96 -5.97 10.32
CA CYS A 12 5.28 -6.12 11.74
C CYS A 12 4.18 -6.95 12.43
N LYS A 13 4.42 -7.43 13.65
CA LYS A 13 3.35 -8.04 14.46
C LYS A 13 2.40 -6.98 15.01
N GLU A 14 1.20 -7.38 15.41
CA GLU A 14 0.24 -6.48 16.09
C GLU A 14 0.82 -5.88 17.39
N SER A 15 1.81 -6.52 18.02
CA SER A 15 2.58 -6.00 19.14
C SER A 15 3.53 -4.84 18.79
N GLY A 16 3.75 -4.57 17.51
CA GLY A 16 4.73 -3.59 17.01
C GLY A 16 6.15 -4.14 16.81
N GLU A 17 6.35 -5.46 16.99
CA GLU A 17 7.62 -6.12 16.65
C GLU A 17 7.84 -6.10 15.13
N TYR A 18 8.93 -5.46 14.70
CA TYR A 18 9.33 -5.36 13.30
C TYR A 18 9.77 -6.72 12.72
N LEU A 19 9.29 -7.06 11.52
CA LEU A 19 9.63 -8.31 10.84
C LEU A 19 10.28 -8.10 9.48
N LEU A 20 9.74 -7.18 8.67
CA LEU A 20 10.20 -6.94 7.31
C LEU A 20 9.91 -5.50 6.89
N ASP A 21 10.78 -4.95 6.04
CA ASP A 21 10.48 -3.75 5.26
C ASP A 21 10.89 -3.90 3.80
N LEU A 22 10.30 -3.04 2.99
CA LEU A 22 10.88 -2.59 1.74
C LEU A 22 10.82 -1.05 1.74
N ILE A 23 11.85 -0.40 2.29
CA ILE A 23 11.94 1.07 2.31
C ILE A 23 12.61 1.60 1.03
N LEU A 24 11.93 2.52 0.35
CA LEU A 24 12.42 3.22 -0.84
C LEU A 24 12.88 4.65 -0.50
N ASP A 25 12.35 5.24 0.58
CA ASP A 25 12.77 6.54 1.13
C ASP A 25 13.59 6.37 2.42
N THR A 26 14.87 6.72 2.37
CA THR A 26 15.86 6.49 3.43
C THR A 26 15.58 7.21 4.75
N LYS A 27 14.61 8.14 4.79
CA LYS A 27 14.23 8.85 6.03
C LYS A 27 13.31 8.03 6.94
N ILE A 28 12.73 6.94 6.45
CA ILE A 28 11.79 6.11 7.21
C ILE A 28 12.57 5.09 8.04
N ASN A 29 12.44 5.16 9.36
CA ASN A 29 12.95 4.12 10.27
C ASN A 29 11.86 3.06 10.48
N PRO A 30 12.03 1.83 9.97
CA PRO A 30 10.96 0.84 9.99
C PRO A 30 10.68 0.29 11.39
N VAL A 31 11.68 0.25 12.27
CA VAL A 31 11.53 -0.22 13.65
C VAL A 31 10.66 0.77 14.44
N LEU A 32 10.96 2.06 14.36
CA LEU A 32 10.17 3.10 15.03
C LEU A 32 8.73 3.13 14.52
N LEU A 33 8.52 2.98 13.22
CA LEU A 33 7.17 2.98 12.66
C LEU A 33 6.39 1.72 13.08
N SER A 34 7.04 0.56 13.13
CA SER A 34 6.42 -0.68 13.63
C SER A 34 5.95 -0.53 15.07
N SER A 35 6.80 0.01 15.95
CA SER A 35 6.45 0.28 17.34
C SER A 35 5.29 1.28 17.46
N PHE A 36 5.31 2.35 16.65
CA PHE A 36 4.24 3.34 16.62
C PHE A 36 2.90 2.73 16.21
N VAL A 37 2.88 1.96 15.12
CA VAL A 37 1.64 1.34 14.61
C VAL A 37 1.13 0.23 15.55
N GLY A 38 2.02 -0.53 16.19
CA GLY A 38 1.66 -1.49 17.23
C GLY A 38 1.01 -0.82 18.44
N ALA A 39 1.61 0.26 18.94
CA ALA A 39 1.02 1.05 20.03
C ALA A 39 -0.35 1.62 19.66
N LEU A 40 -0.50 2.13 18.43
CA LEU A 40 -1.77 2.57 17.88
C LEU A 40 -2.81 1.44 17.83
N GLY A 41 -2.40 0.21 17.52
CA GLY A 41 -3.25 -0.99 17.60
C GLY A 41 -3.83 -1.20 19.00
N LEU A 42 -2.99 -1.10 20.04
CA LEU A 42 -3.42 -1.20 21.45
C LEU A 42 -4.40 -0.09 21.84
N PHE A 43 -4.17 1.14 21.40
CA PHE A 43 -5.13 2.24 21.59
C PHE A 43 -6.46 1.98 20.86
N GLY A 44 -6.38 1.35 19.69
CA GLY A 44 -7.51 1.01 18.85
C GLY A 44 -8.47 -0.03 19.45
N GLU A 45 -8.07 -0.81 20.46
CA GLU A 45 -8.98 -1.75 21.13
C GLU A 45 -10.23 -1.05 21.71
N ASN A 46 -10.10 0.23 22.06
CA ASN A 46 -11.20 1.04 22.60
C ASN A 46 -11.84 2.00 21.58
N LEU A 47 -11.26 2.15 20.38
CA LEU A 47 -11.63 3.17 19.38
C LEU A 47 -11.88 2.61 17.96
N GLY A 48 -11.60 1.33 17.75
CA GLY A 48 -11.58 0.66 16.45
C GLY A 48 -10.18 0.55 15.84
N ARG A 49 -10.02 -0.39 14.89
CA ARG A 49 -8.75 -0.59 14.17
C ARG A 49 -8.43 0.59 13.24
N ILE A 50 -7.19 1.06 13.29
CA ILE A 50 -6.72 2.21 12.51
C ILE A 50 -6.46 1.78 11.07
N LYS A 51 -7.28 2.24 10.13
CA LYS A 51 -7.16 1.83 8.74
C LYS A 51 -6.18 2.69 7.94
N GLU A 52 -6.02 3.96 8.34
CA GLU A 52 -5.28 4.98 7.61
C GLU A 52 -4.63 5.97 8.59
N ILE A 53 -3.41 6.44 8.27
CA ILE A 53 -2.70 7.48 9.02
C ILE A 53 -2.23 8.55 8.05
N ASN A 54 -2.58 9.80 8.32
CA ASN A 54 -2.24 10.94 7.47
C ASN A 54 -1.24 11.87 8.18
N ILE A 55 -0.03 12.02 7.63
CA ILE A 55 1.01 12.88 8.20
C ILE A 55 1.18 14.13 7.33
N LYS A 56 0.46 15.20 7.68
CA LYS A 56 0.44 16.46 6.92
C LYS A 56 1.82 17.14 6.80
N GLY A 57 2.69 16.99 7.79
CA GLY A 57 4.03 17.60 7.75
C GLY A 57 5.00 16.92 6.77
N LEU A 58 4.66 15.73 6.29
CA LEU A 58 5.47 14.95 5.35
C LEU A 58 4.74 14.68 4.03
N ASP A 59 3.49 15.14 3.88
CA ASP A 59 2.59 14.84 2.76
C ASP A 59 2.49 13.33 2.41
N VAL A 60 2.56 12.51 3.45
CA VAL A 60 2.49 11.05 3.37
C VAL A 60 1.19 10.55 3.96
N GLU A 61 0.68 9.49 3.33
CA GLU A 61 -0.44 8.71 3.81
C GLU A 61 -0.04 7.24 3.95
N MET A 62 -0.48 6.64 5.05
CA MET A 62 -0.21 5.24 5.36
C MET A 62 -1.51 4.45 5.33
N ILE A 63 -1.51 3.36 4.56
CA ILE A 63 -2.58 2.37 4.58
C ILE A 63 -2.15 1.25 5.52
N VAL A 64 -2.99 0.96 6.51
CA VAL A 64 -2.72 -0.04 7.55
C VAL A 64 -3.73 -1.17 7.42
N VAL A 65 -3.23 -2.40 7.28
CA VAL A 65 -4.03 -3.63 7.12
C VAL A 65 -3.60 -4.63 8.19
N TYR A 66 -4.58 -5.27 8.84
CA TYR A 66 -4.37 -6.22 9.92
C TYR A 66 -4.85 -7.60 9.51
N LYS A 67 -4.01 -8.63 9.65
CA LYS A 67 -4.37 -10.03 9.38
C LYS A 67 -3.37 -10.98 10.07
N TYR A 68 -3.83 -12.12 10.60
CA TYR A 68 -2.97 -13.14 11.23
C TYR A 68 -2.02 -12.63 12.33
N ASN A 69 -2.48 -11.69 13.17
CA ASN A 69 -1.64 -10.99 14.16
C ASN A 69 -0.44 -10.22 13.55
N LEU A 70 -0.53 -9.91 12.25
CA LEU A 70 0.40 -9.08 11.52
C LEU A 70 -0.27 -7.78 11.10
N ILE A 71 0.55 -6.77 10.93
CA ILE A 71 0.21 -5.48 10.38
C ILE A 71 1.05 -5.25 9.13
N PHE A 72 0.39 -4.93 8.04
CA PHE A 72 0.99 -4.40 6.82
C PHE A 72 0.76 -2.90 6.75
N VAL A 73 1.84 -2.14 6.53
CA VAL A 73 1.81 -0.69 6.39
C VAL A 73 2.38 -0.31 5.03
N ALA A 74 1.56 0.21 4.14
CA ALA A 74 2.02 0.85 2.90
C ALA A 74 2.12 2.35 3.11
N ILE A 75 3.27 2.95 2.78
CA ILE A 75 3.58 4.36 2.97
C ILE A 75 3.66 5.02 1.59
N LEU A 76 2.78 5.98 1.32
CA LEU A 76 2.56 6.52 -0.01
C LEU A 76 2.55 8.04 0.03
N ASP A 77 2.88 8.67 -1.10
CA ASP A 77 2.53 10.07 -1.33
C ASP A 77 1.01 10.24 -1.27
N LYS A 78 0.55 11.29 -0.59
CA LYS A 78 -0.89 11.58 -0.40
C LYS A 78 -1.68 11.68 -1.71
N GLU A 79 -1.04 12.13 -2.78
CA GLU A 79 -1.66 12.32 -4.10
C GLU A 79 -1.74 11.04 -4.94
N PHE A 80 -1.33 9.89 -4.38
CA PHE A 80 -1.33 8.63 -5.12
C PHE A 80 -2.70 7.96 -5.16
N ALA A 81 -3.10 7.47 -6.34
CA ALA A 81 -4.33 6.70 -6.52
C ALA A 81 -4.18 5.29 -5.91
N LYS A 82 -5.05 4.94 -4.98
CA LYS A 82 -4.93 3.75 -4.11
C LYS A 82 -5.84 2.59 -4.52
N HIS A 83 -6.11 2.44 -5.82
CA HIS A 83 -7.06 1.45 -6.32
C HIS A 83 -6.67 0.04 -5.85
N ASN A 84 -7.55 -0.60 -5.07
CA ASN A 84 -7.38 -1.96 -4.54
C ASN A 84 -6.10 -2.23 -3.73
N ILE A 85 -5.42 -1.18 -3.23
CA ILE A 85 -4.16 -1.37 -2.50
C ILE A 85 -4.34 -2.20 -1.22
N ARG A 86 -5.51 -2.11 -0.58
CA ARG A 86 -5.83 -2.90 0.62
C ARG A 86 -5.94 -4.38 0.30
N GLU A 87 -6.54 -4.72 -0.84
CA GLU A 87 -6.65 -6.11 -1.29
C GLU A 87 -5.26 -6.69 -1.60
N GLU A 88 -4.40 -5.91 -2.25
CA GLU A 88 -3.02 -6.33 -2.50
C GLU A 88 -2.21 -6.50 -1.22
N ALA A 89 -2.38 -5.61 -0.24
CA ALA A 89 -1.77 -5.74 1.09
C ALA A 89 -2.27 -6.99 1.84
N GLU A 90 -3.57 -7.30 1.75
CA GLU A 90 -4.13 -8.54 2.34
C GLU A 90 -3.53 -9.79 1.67
N LYS A 91 -3.40 -9.80 0.34
CA LYS A 91 -2.72 -10.88 -0.40
C LYS A 91 -1.26 -11.01 0.02
N SER A 92 -0.55 -9.90 0.22
CA SER A 92 0.83 -9.94 0.72
C SER A 92 0.90 -10.60 2.10
N LEU A 93 -0.03 -10.28 3.00
CA LEU A 93 -0.10 -10.90 4.33
C LEU A 93 -0.48 -12.39 4.25
N ASP A 94 -1.38 -12.78 3.36
CA ASP A 94 -1.71 -14.20 3.11
C ASP A 94 -0.47 -14.99 2.67
N MET A 95 0.29 -14.45 1.71
CA MET A 95 1.52 -15.07 1.22
C MET A 95 2.60 -15.11 2.30
N PHE A 96 2.79 -14.00 3.03
CA PHE A 96 3.78 -13.90 4.09
C PHE A 96 3.49 -14.91 5.21
N TYR A 97 2.25 -14.94 5.71
CA TYR A 97 1.84 -15.89 6.73
C TYR A 97 1.95 -17.33 6.24
N SER A 98 1.55 -17.63 4.99
CA SER A 98 1.66 -18.98 4.44
C SER A 98 3.11 -19.47 4.35
N LEU A 99 4.07 -18.59 4.07
CA LEU A 99 5.49 -18.95 3.92
C LEU A 99 6.19 -19.10 5.26
N TYR A 100 5.83 -18.26 6.25
CA TYR A 100 6.54 -18.16 7.53
C TYR A 100 5.66 -18.46 8.74
N ARG A 101 4.60 -19.24 8.55
CA ARG A 101 3.61 -19.54 9.60
C ARG A 101 4.26 -20.03 10.88
N ARG A 102 5.22 -20.95 10.76
CA ARG A 102 5.88 -21.55 11.92
C ARG A 102 6.67 -20.52 12.70
N GLU A 103 7.46 -19.73 11.99
CA GLU A 103 8.29 -18.66 12.54
C GLU A 103 7.45 -17.59 13.25
N ILE A 104 6.28 -17.27 12.68
CA ILE A 104 5.33 -16.31 13.26
C ILE A 104 4.64 -16.90 14.50
N ASP A 105 4.10 -18.11 14.40
CA ASP A 105 3.33 -18.75 15.48
C ASP A 105 4.23 -19.14 16.67
N GLU A 106 5.50 -19.50 16.42
CA GLU A 106 6.50 -19.83 17.47
C GLU A 106 7.19 -18.59 18.05
N ASN A 107 6.78 -17.38 17.66
CA ASN A 107 7.41 -16.12 18.06
C ASN A 107 8.92 -16.06 17.77
N CYS A 108 9.34 -16.55 16.60
CA CYS A 108 10.69 -16.33 16.13
C CYS A 108 10.87 -14.84 15.78
N ASN A 109 11.89 -14.21 16.36
CA ASN A 109 12.16 -12.77 16.23
C ASN A 109 13.34 -12.48 15.30
N GLU A 110 13.84 -13.48 14.58
CA GLU A 110 15.00 -13.31 13.71
C GLU A 110 14.58 -12.75 12.34
N VAL A 111 14.70 -11.43 12.18
CA VAL A 111 14.36 -10.68 10.95
C VAL A 111 14.98 -11.27 9.69
N SER A 112 16.19 -11.83 9.80
CA SER A 112 16.94 -12.41 8.67
C SER A 112 16.13 -13.47 7.92
N GLN A 113 15.28 -14.22 8.61
CA GLN A 113 14.48 -15.33 8.08
C GLN A 113 13.44 -14.85 7.05
N PHE A 114 12.98 -13.60 7.16
CA PHE A 114 11.97 -13.03 6.28
C PHE A 114 12.56 -12.32 5.06
N THR A 115 13.89 -12.18 4.97
CA THR A 115 14.55 -11.37 3.94
C THR A 115 14.25 -11.85 2.52
N SER A 116 14.09 -13.16 2.32
CA SER A 116 13.75 -13.74 1.02
C SER A 116 12.40 -13.26 0.49
N PHE A 117 11.48 -12.87 1.37
CA PHE A 117 10.20 -12.30 0.99
C PHE A 117 10.31 -10.93 0.32
N LYS A 118 11.39 -10.18 0.55
CA LYS A 118 11.57 -8.85 -0.08
C LYS A 118 11.48 -8.93 -1.60
N ASN A 119 11.98 -10.00 -2.21
CA ASN A 119 11.91 -10.20 -3.66
C ASN A 119 10.47 -10.43 -4.13
N ILE A 120 9.71 -11.25 -3.41
CA ILE A 120 8.31 -11.53 -3.70
C ILE A 120 7.48 -10.24 -3.59
N LEU A 121 7.69 -9.49 -2.50
CA LEU A 121 7.04 -8.23 -2.25
C LEU A 121 7.38 -7.19 -3.32
N PHE A 122 8.65 -7.12 -3.73
CA PHE A 122 9.10 -6.23 -4.80
C PHE A 122 8.39 -6.55 -6.13
N THR A 123 8.34 -7.82 -6.54
CA THR A 123 7.62 -8.24 -7.75
C THR A 123 6.13 -7.88 -7.67
N GLN A 124 5.47 -8.14 -6.54
CA GLN A 124 4.06 -7.80 -6.37
C GLN A 124 3.81 -6.28 -6.51
N ILE A 125 4.70 -5.46 -5.95
CA ILE A 125 4.63 -4.01 -6.09
C ILE A 125 4.76 -3.59 -7.55
N GLU A 126 5.74 -4.14 -8.28
CA GLU A 126 5.92 -3.84 -9.71
C GLU A 126 4.68 -4.20 -10.52
N GLU A 127 4.09 -5.38 -10.28
CA GLU A 127 2.84 -5.80 -10.92
C GLU A 127 1.68 -4.86 -10.60
N TYR A 128 1.53 -4.45 -9.34
CA TYR A 128 0.51 -3.50 -8.92
C TYR A 128 0.64 -2.15 -9.65
N PHE A 129 1.86 -1.61 -9.71
CA PHE A 129 2.10 -0.34 -10.42
C PHE A 129 1.90 -0.46 -11.94
N ASN A 130 2.15 -1.63 -12.53
CA ASN A 130 1.86 -1.86 -13.94
C ASN A 130 0.36 -1.91 -14.21
N LYS A 131 -0.42 -2.61 -13.37
CA LYS A 131 -1.90 -2.64 -13.45
C LYS A 131 -2.52 -1.26 -13.36
N ILE A 132 -2.02 -0.40 -12.46
CA ILE A 132 -2.54 0.97 -12.34
C ILE A 132 -2.30 1.77 -13.62
N LYS A 133 -1.10 1.70 -14.19
CA LYS A 133 -0.79 2.44 -15.43
C LYS A 133 -1.67 2.00 -16.59
N ASP A 134 -1.90 0.70 -16.73
CA ASP A 134 -2.74 0.19 -17.80
C ASP A 134 -4.20 0.61 -17.59
N SER A 135 -4.70 0.60 -16.34
CA SER A 135 -6.04 1.12 -16.03
C SER A 135 -6.20 2.63 -16.27
N GLN A 136 -5.14 3.42 -16.08
CA GLN A 136 -5.14 4.85 -16.37
C GLN A 136 -5.13 5.12 -17.88
N LYS A 137 -4.42 4.32 -18.67
CA LYS A 137 -4.47 4.40 -20.14
C LYS A 137 -5.87 4.06 -20.67
N ASP A 138 -6.53 3.06 -20.09
CA ASP A 138 -7.89 2.69 -20.50
C ASP A 138 -8.91 3.78 -20.19
N LEU A 139 -8.72 4.51 -19.07
CA LEU A 139 -9.51 5.69 -18.72
C LEU A 139 -9.23 6.87 -19.67
N GLU A 140 -7.98 7.12 -20.04
CA GLU A 140 -7.62 8.17 -21.01
C GLU A 140 -8.18 7.88 -22.41
N ILE A 141 -8.22 6.62 -22.86
CA ILE A 141 -8.82 6.22 -24.14
C ILE A 141 -10.35 6.36 -24.10
N GLY A 142 -10.98 6.14 -22.95
CA GLY A 142 -12.43 6.29 -22.75
C GLY A 142 -12.92 7.74 -22.70
N ASP A 143 -12.10 8.67 -22.18
CA ASP A 143 -12.54 10.05 -21.92
C ASP A 143 -12.59 10.93 -23.18
N PHE A 144 -11.85 10.59 -24.24
CA PHE A 144 -12.00 11.29 -25.52
C PHE A 144 -13.32 10.98 -26.23
N GLY A 145 -13.99 9.85 -25.98
CA GLY A 145 -15.25 9.51 -26.67
C GLY A 145 -16.40 10.46 -26.31
N PHE A 146 -16.53 10.78 -25.01
CA PHE A 146 -17.63 11.60 -24.51
C PHE A 146 -17.49 13.08 -24.90
N PHE A 147 -16.29 13.66 -24.76
CA PHE A 147 -16.04 15.05 -25.16
C PHE A 147 -16.04 15.23 -26.68
N THR A 148 -15.63 14.22 -27.47
CA THR A 148 -15.63 14.34 -28.93
C THR A 148 -17.05 14.43 -29.49
N ASP A 149 -18.00 13.66 -28.96
CA ASP A 149 -19.41 13.72 -29.39
C ASP A 149 -20.11 15.01 -28.94
N ALA A 150 -19.79 15.52 -27.75
CA ALA A 150 -20.30 16.80 -27.26
C ALA A 150 -19.79 17.98 -28.11
N ILE A 151 -18.50 17.98 -28.47
CA ILE A 151 -17.88 18.99 -29.32
C ILE A 151 -18.42 18.91 -30.77
N LYS A 152 -18.68 17.71 -31.28
CA LYS A 152 -19.31 17.51 -32.61
C LYS A 152 -20.71 18.12 -32.66
N LYS A 153 -21.55 17.86 -31.65
CA LYS A 153 -22.92 18.41 -31.56
C LYS A 153 -22.96 19.94 -31.47
N LEU A 154 -22.01 20.55 -30.77
CA LEU A 154 -21.91 22.01 -30.68
C LEU A 154 -21.51 22.65 -32.02
N ARG A 155 -20.63 22.01 -32.80
CA ARG A 155 -20.23 22.49 -34.13
C ARG A 155 -21.33 22.37 -35.18
N THR A 156 -22.19 21.34 -35.11
CA THR A 156 -23.31 21.17 -36.06
C THR A 156 -24.51 22.08 -35.77
N ASN A 157 -24.67 22.54 -34.54
CA ASN A 157 -25.80 23.40 -34.15
C ASN A 157 -25.53 24.91 -34.33
N SER A 158 -24.33 25.29 -34.78
CA SER A 158 -23.93 26.70 -34.98
C SER A 158 -24.08 27.20 -36.42
N THR A 159 -24.74 26.42 -37.28
CA THR A 159 -24.85 26.71 -38.74
C THR A 159 -26.28 26.86 -39.26
N ASN A 160 -27.26 27.15 -38.39
CA ASN A 160 -28.61 27.55 -38.81
C ASN A 160 -28.90 28.98 -38.38
#